data_AF-A0A7C6KLB0-F1
#
_entry.id   AF-A0A7C6KLB0-F1
#
_cell.length_a   1.000
_cell.length_b   1.000
_cell.length_c   1.000
_cell.angle_alpha   90.00
_cell.angle_beta   90.00
_cell.angle_gamma   90.00
#
_symmetry.space_group_name_H-M   'P 1'
#
loop_
_entity.id
_entity.type
_entity.pdbx_description
1 polymer ?
#
loop_
_entity_poly.entity_id
_entity_poly.type
_entity_poly.pdbx_seq_one_letter_code
_entity_poly.pdbx_strand_id
1 'polypeptide(L)'
;MNRRAMRLPMVVGFGLIFLAAGLAVQSLYQEYFVRRPLAEAIQHLAGVQKVAVQAGDPVAIRLWLGPDADLPYVLRRVREITLKRAGMLPGSTGSASSRVIEPRTGRAAAALVEIVDRRTPRLLAAYERLQFDIQEAMATGRFTRLPAAARAEARRAGLGEARVWVDEEYVYVRLQERKVGRPGGKSGGGWLYGVIPRRPGGGTGVEA
;
A
#
# COMPACT_ATOMS: atom_id res chain seq x y z
N MET A 1 51.09 -36.13 -20.65
CA MET A 1 50.04 -35.52 -19.80
C MET A 1 50.27 -34.02 -19.65
N ASN A 2 49.46 -33.21 -20.36
CA ASN A 2 49.64 -31.76 -20.52
C ASN A 2 49.27 -30.98 -19.24
N ARG A 3 50.26 -30.46 -18.52
CA ARG A 3 50.09 -29.66 -17.27
C ARG A 3 49.37 -28.31 -17.46
N ARG A 4 49.01 -27.93 -18.69
CA ARG A 4 48.18 -26.75 -19.00
C ARG A 4 46.66 -27.00 -18.85
N ALA A 5 46.22 -28.27 -18.83
CA ALA A 5 44.79 -28.62 -18.73
C ALA A 5 44.22 -28.55 -17.30
N MET A 6 45.05 -28.38 -16.27
CA MET A 6 44.64 -28.44 -14.86
C MET A 6 44.45 -27.06 -14.19
N ARG A 7 44.94 -25.97 -14.81
CA ARG A 7 44.80 -24.62 -14.24
C ARG A 7 43.44 -23.98 -14.52
N LEU A 8 42.84 -24.31 -15.67
CA LEU A 8 41.55 -23.80 -16.10
C LEU A 8 40.38 -24.15 -15.16
N PRO A 9 40.19 -25.40 -14.69
CA PRO A 9 39.09 -25.72 -13.78
C PRO A 9 39.23 -25.03 -12.41
N MET A 10 40.45 -24.75 -11.96
CA MET A 10 40.69 -24.09 -10.67
C MET A 10 40.28 -22.61 -10.72
N VAL A 11 40.58 -21.90 -11.81
CA VAL A 11 40.16 -20.50 -12.00
C VAL A 11 38.64 -20.39 -12.17
N VAL A 12 38.05 -21.32 -12.92
CA VAL A 12 36.58 -21.36 -13.11
C VAL A 12 35.87 -21.66 -11.79
N GLY A 13 36.39 -22.60 -10.98
CA GLY A 13 35.84 -22.89 -9.66
C GLY A 13 35.87 -21.69 -8.72
N PHE A 14 36.99 -20.96 -8.69
CA PHE A 14 37.11 -19.76 -7.85
C PHE A 14 36.16 -18.64 -8.30
N GLY A 15 36.02 -18.45 -9.62
CA GLY A 15 35.06 -17.49 -10.18
C GLY A 15 33.61 -17.80 -9.82
N LEU A 16 33.21 -19.07 -9.86
CA LEU A 16 31.87 -19.51 -9.46
C LEU A 16 31.59 -19.28 -7.98
N ILE A 17 32.57 -19.54 -7.11
CA ILE A 17 32.44 -19.27 -5.66
C ILE A 17 32.31 -17.77 -5.41
N PHE A 18 33.10 -16.94 -6.08
CA PHE A 18 33.02 -15.48 -5.94
C PHE A 18 31.69 -14.93 -6.44
N LEU A 19 31.17 -15.48 -7.54
CA LEU A 19 29.86 -15.14 -8.08
C LEU A 19 28.75 -15.54 -7.10
N ALA A 20 28.79 -16.75 -6.56
CA ALA A 20 27.83 -17.23 -5.57
C ALA A 20 27.89 -16.39 -4.28
N ALA A 21 29.09 -16.03 -3.82
CA ALA A 21 29.28 -15.16 -2.66
C ALA A 21 28.75 -13.75 -2.93
N GLY A 22 29.01 -13.18 -4.11
CA GLY A 22 28.47 -11.88 -4.52
C GLY A 22 26.95 -11.88 -4.57
N LEU A 23 26.34 -12.92 -5.14
CA LEU A 23 24.89 -13.10 -5.18
C LEU A 23 24.30 -13.27 -3.76
N ALA A 24 24.98 -13.99 -2.88
CA ALA A 24 24.57 -14.15 -1.48
C ALA A 24 24.67 -12.82 -0.70
N VAL A 25 25.75 -12.06 -0.88
CA VAL A 25 25.94 -10.74 -0.28
C VAL A 25 24.87 -9.76 -0.77
N GLN A 26 24.59 -9.75 -2.08
CA GLN A 26 23.54 -8.90 -2.66
C GLN A 26 22.15 -9.28 -2.12
N SER A 27 21.87 -10.57 -1.99
CA SER A 27 20.61 -11.08 -1.43
C SER A 27 20.44 -10.67 0.05
N LEU A 28 21.50 -10.85 0.86
CA LEU A 28 21.53 -10.44 2.26
C LEU A 28 21.41 -8.92 2.43
N TYR A 29 22.02 -8.14 1.54
CA TYR A 29 21.97 -6.68 1.60
C TYR A 29 20.54 -6.15 1.43
N GLN A 30 19.76 -6.69 0.48
CA GLN A 30 18.36 -6.28 0.30
C GLN A 30 17.48 -6.63 1.50
N GLU A 31 17.68 -7.80 2.10
CA GLU A 31 16.87 -8.24 3.25
C GLU A 31 17.18 -7.45 4.53
N TYR A 32 18.47 -7.16 4.77
CA TYR A 32 18.92 -6.54 6.02
C TYR A 32 18.86 -5.01 6.00
N PHE A 33 19.28 -4.36 4.91
CA PHE A 33 19.37 -2.89 4.85
C PHE A 33 18.13 -2.19 4.32
N VAL A 34 17.23 -2.89 3.61
CA VAL A 34 16.01 -2.29 3.05
C VAL A 34 14.76 -2.83 3.74
N ARG A 35 14.55 -4.15 3.77
CA ARG A 35 13.26 -4.73 4.20
C ARG A 35 13.02 -4.59 5.70
N ARG A 36 13.97 -5.04 6.53
CA ARG A 36 13.84 -4.99 8.00
C ARG A 36 13.67 -3.55 8.54
N PRO A 37 14.55 -2.59 8.22
CA PRO A 37 14.42 -1.24 8.77
C PRO A 37 13.22 -0.47 8.20
N LEU A 38 12.74 -0.79 6.99
CA LEU A 38 11.51 -0.21 6.44
C LEU A 38 10.28 -0.77 7.16
N ALA A 39 10.19 -2.08 7.32
CA ALA A 39 9.09 -2.73 8.02
C ALA A 39 9.02 -2.28 9.48
N GLU A 40 10.16 -2.21 10.17
CA GLU A 40 10.26 -1.78 11.56
C GLU A 40 9.84 -0.31 11.73
N ALA A 41 10.31 0.59 10.87
CA ALA A 41 9.91 2.00 10.94
C ALA A 41 8.40 2.21 10.70
N ILE A 42 7.78 1.41 9.83
CA ILE A 42 6.35 1.50 9.54
C ILE A 42 5.53 0.82 10.64
N GLN A 43 6.03 -0.26 11.24
CA GLN A 43 5.34 -0.99 12.30
C GLN A 43 5.18 -0.17 13.58
N HIS A 44 6.06 0.81 13.80
CA HIS A 44 5.97 1.73 14.94
C HIS A 44 4.91 2.84 14.76
N LEU A 45 4.25 2.92 13.60
CA LEU A 45 3.21 3.92 13.35
C LEU A 45 1.93 3.57 14.10
N ALA A 46 1.38 4.57 14.80
CA ALA A 46 0.08 4.45 15.46
C ALA A 46 -1.00 4.02 14.46
N GLY A 47 -1.67 2.91 14.76
CA GLY A 47 -2.72 2.33 13.90
C GLY A 47 -2.24 1.24 12.94
N VAL A 48 -0.94 0.96 12.83
CA VAL A 48 -0.42 -0.16 12.03
C VAL A 48 -0.28 -1.41 12.92
N GLN A 49 -0.98 -2.49 12.57
CA GLN A 49 -0.91 -3.77 13.30
C GLN A 49 0.18 -4.68 12.76
N LYS A 50 0.35 -4.70 11.44
CA LYS A 50 1.34 -5.53 10.76
C LYS A 50 1.76 -4.86 9.46
N VAL A 51 3.00 -5.12 9.07
CA VAL A 51 3.60 -4.69 7.80
C VAL A 51 4.27 -5.89 7.17
N ALA A 52 4.10 -6.07 5.87
CA ALA A 52 4.85 -7.04 5.10
C ALA A 52 5.35 -6.35 3.85
N VAL A 53 6.67 -6.39 3.66
CA VAL A 53 7.33 -5.86 2.47
C VAL A 53 7.69 -7.05 1.61
N GLN A 54 7.05 -7.16 0.44
CA GLN A 54 7.36 -8.19 -0.55
C GLN A 54 8.28 -7.58 -1.60
N ALA A 55 9.37 -8.29 -1.90
CA ALA A 55 10.24 -7.92 -3.00
C ALA A 55 9.53 -8.18 -4.32
N GLY A 56 9.61 -7.18 -5.19
CA GLY A 56 9.06 -7.16 -6.54
C GLY A 56 9.50 -5.86 -7.21
N ASP A 57 9.25 -5.76 -8.51
CA ASP A 57 9.31 -4.50 -9.24
C ASP A 57 7.91 -4.24 -9.81
N PRO A 58 7.08 -3.39 -9.18
CA PRO A 58 7.39 -2.53 -8.02
C PRO A 58 7.40 -3.28 -6.67
N VAL A 59 8.04 -2.68 -5.65
CA VAL A 59 8.07 -3.22 -4.27
C VAL A 59 6.68 -3.12 -3.65
N ALA A 60 6.09 -4.22 -3.20
CA ALA A 60 4.76 -4.23 -2.60
C ALA A 60 4.81 -4.14 -1.06
N ILE A 61 4.22 -3.10 -0.49
CA ILE A 61 4.12 -2.87 0.96
C ILE A 61 2.68 -3.13 1.38
N ARG A 62 2.44 -4.24 2.07
CA ARG A 62 1.13 -4.58 2.64
C ARG A 62 1.01 -4.06 4.06
N LEU A 63 -0.05 -3.30 4.31
CA LEU A 63 -0.36 -2.67 5.59
C LEU A 63 -1.64 -3.26 6.16
N TRP A 64 -1.55 -3.83 7.37
CA TRP A 64 -2.73 -4.19 8.16
C TRP A 64 -2.98 -3.08 9.16
N LEU A 65 -4.09 -2.37 8.99
CA LEU A 65 -4.47 -1.23 9.84
C LEU A 65 -5.47 -1.65 10.90
N GLY A 66 -5.29 -1.14 12.10
CA GLY A 66 -6.22 -1.29 13.20
C GLY A 66 -7.50 -0.47 13.02
N PRO A 67 -8.56 -0.79 13.79
CA PRO A 67 -9.86 -0.15 13.65
C PRO A 67 -9.82 1.37 13.92
N ASP A 68 -8.86 1.83 14.73
CA ASP A 68 -8.70 3.23 15.09
C ASP A 68 -7.61 3.95 14.29
N ALA A 69 -7.06 3.32 13.25
CA ALA A 69 -5.99 3.90 12.45
C ALA A 69 -6.44 5.19 11.74
N ASP A 70 -5.61 6.23 11.85
CA ASP A 70 -5.72 7.46 11.06
C ASP A 70 -5.06 7.21 9.70
N LEU A 71 -5.90 6.92 8.70
CA LEU A 71 -5.45 6.60 7.34
C LEU A 71 -4.58 7.71 6.72
N PRO A 72 -5.01 8.98 6.72
CA PRO A 72 -4.19 10.08 6.23
C PRO A 72 -2.81 10.13 6.88
N TYR A 73 -2.76 10.04 8.22
CA TYR A 73 -1.50 10.09 8.96
C TYR A 73 -0.58 8.93 8.58
N VAL A 74 -1.10 7.70 8.58
CA VAL A 74 -0.31 6.50 8.28
C VAL A 74 0.23 6.55 6.85
N LEU A 75 -0.62 6.86 5.87
CA LEU A 75 -0.20 6.86 4.46
C LEU A 75 0.82 7.97 4.16
N ARG A 76 0.61 9.18 4.69
CA ARG A 76 1.59 10.26 4.60
C ARG A 76 2.93 9.85 5.22
N ARG A 77 2.88 9.22 6.39
CA ARG A 77 4.11 8.83 7.10
C ARG A 77 4.84 7.67 6.43
N VAL A 78 4.11 6.69 5.90
CA VAL A 78 4.68 5.61 5.07
C VAL A 78 5.38 6.20 3.85
N ARG A 79 4.73 7.12 3.14
CA ARG A 79 5.33 7.83 1.99
C ARG A 79 6.63 8.53 2.38
N GLU A 80 6.63 9.30 3.47
CA GLU A 80 7.84 9.99 3.95
C GLU A 80 8.98 9.04 4.30
N ILE A 81 8.68 7.92 4.98
CA ILE A 81 9.69 6.93 5.37
C ILE A 81 10.26 6.26 4.11
N THR A 82 9.41 5.88 3.15
CA THR A 82 9.82 5.25 1.89
C THR A 82 10.68 6.19 1.05
N LEU A 83 10.31 7.47 0.96
CA LEU A 83 11.10 8.50 0.28
C LEU A 83 12.47 8.70 0.94
N LYS A 84 12.49 8.90 2.27
CA LYS A 84 13.71 9.22 3.02
C LYS A 84 14.70 8.07 3.09
N ARG A 85 14.23 6.82 3.20
CA ARG A 85 15.08 5.65 3.42
C ARG A 85 15.40 4.85 2.16
N ALA A 86 14.44 4.72 1.25
CA ALA A 86 14.60 3.86 0.08
C ALA A 86 14.88 4.65 -1.22
N GLY A 87 14.78 5.99 -1.20
CA GLY A 87 14.84 6.79 -2.43
C GLY A 87 13.73 6.42 -3.43
N MET A 88 12.65 5.79 -2.93
CA MET A 88 11.54 5.27 -3.73
C MET A 88 10.36 6.24 -3.70
N LEU A 89 9.73 6.45 -4.84
CA LEU A 89 8.46 7.18 -4.94
C LEU A 89 7.31 6.16 -4.81
N PRO A 90 6.30 6.41 -3.97
CA PRO A 90 5.13 5.53 -3.94
C PRO A 90 4.41 5.57 -5.28
N GLY A 91 4.42 4.45 -6.00
CA GLY A 91 3.73 4.26 -7.25
C GLY A 91 2.31 3.82 -6.98
N SER A 92 1.38 4.78 -6.94
CA SER A 92 -0.05 4.59 -6.66
C SER A 92 -0.38 3.94 -5.30
N THR A 93 -1.46 4.40 -4.67
CA THR A 93 -2.06 3.66 -3.56
C THR A 93 -3.07 2.72 -4.19
N GLY A 94 -2.74 1.43 -4.24
CA GLY A 94 -3.58 0.42 -4.85
C GLY A 94 -4.79 0.16 -3.96
N SER A 95 -5.92 0.81 -4.26
CA SER A 95 -7.22 0.31 -3.82
C SER A 95 -7.38 -1.09 -4.40
N ALA A 96 -7.56 -2.11 -3.57
CA ALA A 96 -7.52 -3.52 -4.00
C ALA A 96 -8.45 -3.74 -5.20
N SER A 97 -7.86 -3.79 -6.39
CA SER A 97 -8.41 -4.12 -7.70
C SER A 97 -7.22 -4.05 -8.63
N SER A 98 -6.55 -5.19 -8.76
CA SER A 98 -5.58 -5.54 -9.80
C SER A 98 -5.55 -4.56 -10.99
N ARG A 99 -4.59 -3.65 -10.98
CA ARG A 99 -4.08 -3.03 -12.19
C ARG A 99 -2.59 -2.85 -12.06
N VAL A 100 -1.87 -3.62 -12.86
CA VAL A 100 -0.45 -3.49 -13.13
C VAL A 100 -0.21 -2.05 -13.56
N ILE A 101 0.50 -1.28 -12.74
CA ILE A 101 1.07 -0.03 -13.18
C ILE A 101 2.44 -0.38 -13.70
N GLU A 102 2.58 -0.39 -15.02
CA GLU A 102 3.89 -0.49 -15.65
C GLU A 102 4.70 0.77 -15.28
N PRO A 103 5.91 0.61 -14.72
CA PRO A 103 6.82 1.72 -14.57
C PRO A 103 7.30 2.15 -15.95
N ARG A 104 6.72 3.24 -16.47
CA ARG A 104 7.18 3.90 -17.69
C ARG A 104 8.58 4.46 -17.45
N THR A 105 9.57 3.69 -17.89
CA THR A 105 10.92 4.08 -18.31
C THR A 105 11.58 5.25 -17.57
N GLY A 106 12.52 4.90 -16.70
CA GLY A 106 13.68 5.72 -16.37
C GLY A 106 13.52 6.61 -15.14
N ARG A 107 14.04 6.11 -14.01
CA ARG A 107 14.50 6.91 -12.85
C ARG A 107 13.50 7.16 -11.71
N ALA A 108 13.07 6.08 -11.04
CA ALA A 108 12.96 5.92 -9.58
C ALA A 108 12.36 4.54 -9.29
N ALA A 109 12.87 3.79 -8.31
CA ALA A 109 12.22 2.57 -7.88
C ALA A 109 10.83 2.90 -7.29
N ALA A 110 9.79 2.27 -7.82
CA ALA A 110 8.41 2.50 -7.40
C ALA A 110 8.00 1.50 -6.31
N ALA A 111 7.32 1.98 -5.27
CA ALA A 111 6.74 1.14 -4.24
C ALA A 111 5.20 1.20 -4.30
N LEU A 112 4.55 0.05 -4.43
CA LEU A 112 3.09 -0.08 -4.34
C LEU A 112 2.69 -0.23 -2.88
N VAL A 113 1.84 0.66 -2.38
CA VAL A 113 1.28 0.53 -1.03
C VAL A 113 -0.12 -0.09 -1.13
N GLU A 114 -0.28 -1.26 -0.53
CA GLU A 114 -1.52 -2.04 -0.49
C GLU A 114 -2.05 -2.06 0.96
N ILE A 115 -3.29 -1.60 1.14
CA ILE A 115 -3.97 -1.66 2.44
C ILE A 115 -4.80 -2.94 2.47
N VAL A 116 -4.53 -3.79 3.46
CA VAL A 116 -5.26 -5.05 3.62
C VAL A 116 -6.61 -4.78 4.28
N ASP A 117 -7.68 -5.09 3.55
CA ASP A 117 -9.05 -4.96 4.01
C ASP A 117 -9.77 -6.31 4.11
N ARG A 118 -10.95 -6.30 4.73
CA ARG A 118 -11.85 -7.46 4.83
C ARG A 118 -13.23 -7.05 4.34
N ARG A 119 -13.37 -6.99 3.02
CA ARG A 119 -14.59 -6.57 2.34
C ARG A 119 -15.73 -7.58 2.57
N THR A 120 -16.92 -7.04 2.68
CA THR A 120 -18.18 -7.78 2.65
C THR A 120 -19.07 -7.14 1.58
N PRO A 121 -20.07 -7.86 1.02
CA PRO A 121 -21.00 -7.26 0.06
C PRO A 121 -21.68 -6.00 0.59
N ARG A 122 -21.93 -5.96 1.91
CA ARG A 122 -22.52 -4.82 2.61
C ARG A 122 -21.60 -3.60 2.62
N LEU A 123 -20.32 -3.79 2.91
CA LEU A 123 -19.31 -2.74 2.87
C LEU A 123 -19.08 -2.22 1.46
N LEU A 124 -19.05 -3.13 0.48
CA LEU A 124 -18.87 -2.76 -0.92
C LEU A 124 -20.05 -1.91 -1.43
N ALA A 125 -21.29 -2.34 -1.16
CA ALA A 125 -22.47 -1.58 -1.55
C ALA A 125 -22.54 -0.20 -0.88
N ALA A 126 -22.10 -0.08 0.37
CA ALA A 126 -22.01 1.21 1.05
C ALA A 126 -20.92 2.11 0.43
N TYR A 127 -19.77 1.53 0.09
CA TYR A 127 -18.67 2.23 -0.57
C TYR A 127 -19.07 2.74 -1.95
N GLU A 128 -19.70 1.91 -2.78
CA GLU A 128 -20.18 2.28 -4.11
C GLU A 128 -21.16 3.46 -4.07
N ARG A 129 -22.04 3.51 -3.05
CA ARG A 129 -22.98 4.62 -2.90
C ARG A 129 -22.27 5.90 -2.45
N LEU A 130 -21.35 5.80 -1.50
CA LEU A 130 -20.54 6.94 -1.07
C LEU A 130 -19.62 7.47 -2.18
N GLN A 131 -19.25 6.63 -3.14
CA GLN A 131 -18.41 7.03 -4.26
C GLN A 131 -19.06 8.15 -5.08
N PHE A 132 -20.39 8.17 -5.24
CA PHE A 132 -21.06 9.25 -5.95
C PHE A 132 -20.90 10.60 -5.24
N ASP A 133 -21.08 10.64 -3.92
CA ASP A 133 -20.84 11.85 -3.13
C ASP A 133 -19.39 12.32 -3.25
N ILE A 134 -18.44 11.37 -3.26
CA ILE A 134 -17.00 11.66 -3.44
C ILE A 134 -16.73 12.27 -4.82
N GLN A 135 -17.30 11.69 -5.89
CA GLN A 135 -17.14 12.21 -7.25
C GLN A 135 -17.75 13.62 -7.38
N GLU A 136 -18.93 13.86 -6.81
CA GLU A 136 -19.54 15.19 -6.78
C GLU A 136 -18.67 16.19 -6.03
N ALA A 137 -18.16 15.82 -4.85
CA ALA A 137 -17.27 16.67 -4.06
C ALA A 137 -15.97 16.99 -4.81
N MET A 138 -15.43 16.04 -5.59
CA MET A 138 -14.27 16.27 -6.44
C MET A 138 -14.59 17.21 -7.62
N ALA A 139 -15.73 17.02 -8.29
CA ALA A 139 -16.15 17.84 -9.41
C ALA A 139 -16.47 19.29 -9.00
N THR A 140 -17.05 19.47 -7.81
CA THR A 140 -17.49 20.78 -7.30
C THR A 140 -16.46 21.47 -6.40
N GLY A 141 -15.44 20.73 -5.96
CA GLY A 141 -14.51 21.17 -4.92
C GLY A 141 -15.11 21.26 -3.51
N ARG A 142 -16.35 20.81 -3.29
CA ARG A 142 -17.08 20.97 -2.02
C ARG A 142 -17.00 19.70 -1.16
N PHE A 143 -15.94 19.59 -0.36
CA PHE A 143 -15.68 18.40 0.47
C PHE A 143 -16.34 18.43 1.87
N THR A 144 -16.86 19.56 2.32
CA THR A 144 -17.39 19.75 3.68
C THR A 144 -18.57 18.84 4.01
N ARG A 145 -19.29 18.33 3.01
CA ARG A 145 -20.46 17.45 3.17
C ARG A 145 -20.11 15.97 3.30
N LEU A 146 -18.93 15.54 2.83
CA LEU A 146 -18.55 14.13 2.79
C LEU A 146 -18.58 13.43 4.16
N PRO A 147 -18.10 14.05 5.27
CA PRO A 147 -18.15 13.38 6.57
C PRO A 147 -19.60 13.09 7.02
N ALA A 148 -20.53 13.99 6.70
CA ALA A 148 -21.94 13.81 7.02
C ALA A 148 -22.59 12.72 6.13
N ALA A 149 -22.30 12.74 4.83
CA ALA A 149 -22.75 11.73 3.87
C ALA A 149 -22.27 10.33 4.26
N ALA A 150 -20.99 10.18 4.63
CA ALA A 150 -20.44 8.91 5.09
C ALA A 150 -21.15 8.39 6.35
N ARG A 151 -21.40 9.25 7.35
CA ARG A 151 -22.14 8.86 8.56
C ARG A 151 -23.59 8.48 8.26
N ALA A 152 -24.23 9.18 7.32
CA ALA A 152 -25.58 8.83 6.88
C ALA A 152 -25.59 7.46 6.19
N GLU A 153 -24.59 7.18 5.35
CA GLU A 153 -24.44 5.90 4.68
C GLU A 153 -24.17 4.76 5.67
N ALA A 154 -23.33 4.98 6.68
CA ALA A 154 -23.14 4.00 7.74
C ALA A 154 -24.45 3.66 8.46
N ARG A 155 -25.27 4.66 8.81
CA ARG A 155 -26.57 4.42 9.45
C ARG A 155 -27.52 3.66 8.53
N ARG A 156 -27.63 4.08 7.27
CA ARG A 156 -28.49 3.45 6.25
C ARG A 156 -28.11 2.01 6.01
N ALA A 157 -26.82 1.76 5.81
CA ALA A 157 -26.28 0.43 5.60
C ALA A 157 -26.15 -0.36 6.90
N GLY A 158 -26.46 0.19 8.08
CA GLY A 158 -26.30 -0.43 9.41
C GLY A 158 -24.87 -0.87 9.73
N LEU A 159 -23.88 -0.12 9.25
CA LEU A 159 -22.48 -0.25 9.60
C LEU A 159 -22.23 0.25 11.02
N GLY A 160 -21.10 -0.16 11.61
CA GLY A 160 -20.67 0.33 12.91
C GLY A 160 -20.10 1.74 12.80
N GLU A 161 -19.31 1.99 11.74
CA GLU A 161 -18.68 3.28 11.53
C GLU A 161 -18.40 3.53 10.04
N ALA A 162 -18.46 4.81 9.64
CA ALA A 162 -17.88 5.29 8.40
C ALA A 162 -17.17 6.64 8.65
N ARG A 163 -15.96 6.77 8.12
CA ARG A 163 -15.17 8.01 8.15
C ARG A 163 -14.63 8.33 6.78
N VAL A 164 -14.60 9.63 6.48
CA VAL A 164 -13.98 10.18 5.29
C VAL A 164 -13.05 11.30 5.71
N TRP A 165 -11.86 11.29 5.13
CA TRP A 165 -10.88 12.37 5.26
C TRP A 165 -10.49 12.84 3.86
N VAL A 166 -10.06 14.09 3.77
CA VAL A 166 -9.63 14.70 2.51
C VAL A 166 -8.37 15.49 2.79
N ASP A 167 -7.33 15.28 1.98
CA ASP A 167 -6.13 16.11 1.95
C ASP A 167 -5.90 16.66 0.53
N GLU A 168 -4.76 17.28 0.25
CA GLU A 168 -4.45 17.89 -1.05
C GLU A 168 -4.45 16.92 -2.24
N GLU A 169 -4.17 15.64 -2.01
CA GLU A 169 -3.94 14.66 -3.07
C GLU A 169 -5.00 13.56 -3.12
N TYR A 170 -5.63 13.21 -1.99
CA TYR A 170 -6.52 12.07 -1.87
C TYR A 170 -7.75 12.34 -1.01
N VAL A 171 -8.78 11.53 -1.27
CA VAL A 171 -9.91 11.26 -0.40
C VAL A 171 -9.72 9.87 0.19
N TYR A 172 -9.74 9.79 1.51
CA TYR A 172 -9.60 8.54 2.27
C TYR A 172 -10.95 8.13 2.83
N VAL A 173 -11.29 6.85 2.70
CA VAL A 173 -12.55 6.27 3.17
C VAL A 173 -12.23 5.10 4.07
N ARG A 174 -12.90 5.03 5.23
CA ARG A 174 -12.91 3.87 6.11
C ARG A 174 -14.35 3.49 6.43
N LEU A 175 -14.70 2.24 6.15
CA LEU A 175 -15.99 1.65 6.52
C LEU A 175 -15.74 0.46 7.44
N GLN A 176 -16.54 0.33 8.50
CA GLN A 176 -16.42 -0.77 9.44
C GLN A 176 -17.80 -1.31 9.80
N GLU A 177 -17.95 -2.63 9.77
CA GLU A 177 -19.16 -3.27 10.26
C GLU A 177 -19.26 -3.21 11.78
N ARG A 178 -20.50 -3.17 12.29
CA ARG A 178 -20.74 -3.32 13.71
C ARG A 178 -20.31 -4.73 14.11
N LYS A 179 -19.51 -4.86 15.18
CA LYS A 179 -19.20 -6.18 15.75
C LYS A 179 -20.50 -6.78 16.28
N VAL A 180 -21.11 -7.69 15.52
CA VAL A 180 -22.24 -8.49 15.99
C VAL A 180 -21.66 -9.67 16.75
N GLY A 181 -21.58 -9.55 18.07
CA GLY A 181 -21.24 -10.68 18.93
C GLY A 181 -22.38 -11.69 18.91
N ARG A 182 -22.20 -12.83 18.25
CA ARG A 182 -23.05 -14.01 18.48
C ARG A 182 -22.43 -14.80 19.63
N PRO A 183 -23.16 -15.15 20.70
CA PRO A 183 -22.63 -16.03 21.74
C PRO A 183 -22.17 -17.34 21.06
N GLY A 184 -20.87 -17.66 21.16
CA GLY A 184 -20.28 -18.87 20.58
C GLY A 184 -19.85 -18.83 19.11
N GLY A 185 -19.95 -17.69 18.40
CA GLY A 185 -19.53 -17.56 16.98
C GLY A 185 -18.34 -16.63 16.77
N LYS A 186 -17.42 -16.97 15.84
CA LYS A 186 -16.28 -16.12 15.44
C LYS A 186 -16.79 -14.72 15.06
N SER A 187 -16.65 -13.77 15.98
CA SER A 187 -17.04 -12.38 15.81
C SER A 187 -15.97 -11.65 15.00
N GLY A 188 -16.04 -11.75 13.68
CA GLY A 188 -15.17 -11.02 12.76
C GLY A 188 -15.98 -10.03 11.95
N GLY A 189 -16.14 -8.79 12.44
CA GLY A 189 -16.72 -7.71 11.63
C GLY A 189 -15.79 -7.38 10.44
N GLY A 190 -16.37 -7.04 9.30
CA GLY A 190 -15.63 -6.56 8.12
C GLY A 190 -15.12 -5.13 8.28
N TRP A 191 -14.13 -4.78 7.46
CA TRP A 191 -13.64 -3.41 7.28
C TRP A 191 -13.21 -3.18 5.83
N LEU A 192 -13.41 -1.97 5.34
CA LEU A 192 -13.03 -1.55 3.99
C LEU A 192 -12.28 -0.22 4.08
N TYR A 193 -11.15 -0.15 3.38
CA TYR A 193 -10.36 1.06 3.23
C TYR A 193 -10.35 1.46 1.75
N GLY A 194 -10.62 2.73 1.47
CA GLY A 194 -10.60 3.30 0.12
C GLY A 194 -9.68 4.51 0.07
N VAL A 195 -8.86 4.60 -0.97
CA VAL A 195 -8.01 5.77 -1.23
C VAL A 195 -8.25 6.20 -2.66
N ILE A 196 -8.81 7.40 -2.84
CA ILE A 196 -9.24 7.93 -4.14
C ILE A 196 -8.40 9.17 -4.43
N PRO A 197 -7.65 9.24 -5.54
CA PRO A 197 -6.88 10.44 -5.89
C PRO A 197 -7.83 11.59 -6.31
N ARG A 198 -7.57 12.80 -5.79
CA ARG A 198 -8.34 14.03 -6.09
C ARG A 198 -8.03 14.62 -7.46
N ARG A 199 -6.82 14.38 -7.95
CA ARG A 199 -6.43 14.68 -9.32
C ARG A 199 -6.24 13.35 -10.04
N PRO A 200 -6.81 13.16 -11.25
CA PRO A 200 -6.31 12.08 -12.10
C PRO A 200 -4.79 12.29 -12.21
N GLY A 201 -4.01 11.27 -11.86
CA GLY A 201 -2.54 11.38 -11.82
C GLY A 201 -2.06 12.09 -13.07
N GLY A 202 -1.22 13.12 -12.90
CA GLY A 202 -0.76 13.97 -13.98
C GLY A 202 -0.15 13.16 -15.12
N GLY A 203 -0.97 12.84 -16.12
CA GLY A 203 -0.53 12.91 -17.50
C GLY A 203 -0.24 14.38 -17.72
N THR A 204 1.05 14.71 -17.84
CA THR A 204 1.47 15.98 -18.42
C THR A 204 0.69 16.17 -19.70
N GLY A 205 -0.23 17.14 -19.69
CA GLY A 205 -0.66 17.77 -20.91
C GLY A 205 0.60 18.23 -21.62
N VAL A 206 0.86 17.65 -22.78
CA VAL A 206 1.66 18.35 -23.78
C VAL A 206 0.71 19.44 -24.29
N GLU A 207 0.86 20.62 -23.72
CA GLU A 207 0.52 21.85 -24.44
C GLU A 207 1.56 22.03 -25.56
N ALA A 208 1.03 22.44 -26.72
CA ALA A 208 1.67 22.75 -28.01
C ALA A 208 2.07 21.56 -28.89
#